data_AF-A0A1H4V2U1-F1
#
_entry.id   AF-A0A1H4V2U1-F1
#
_cell.length_a   1.000
_cell.length_b   1.000
_cell.length_c   1.000
_cell.angle_alpha   90.00
_cell.angle_beta   90.00
_cell.angle_gamma   90.00
#
_symmetry.space_group_name_H-M   'P 1'
#
loop_
_entity.id
_entity.type
_entity.pdbx_description
1 polymer ?
#
loop_
_entity_poly.entity_id
_entity_poly.type
_entity_poly.pdbx_seq_one_letter_code
_entity_poly.pdbx_strand_id
1 'polypeptide(L)' 'MSDQTIYTDDYGDVTEQQYQLYRESNVSPADHDELVDIYGSGDVARDQILAAVREFTRGGMYSCWDMAQAALQRGLL' A
#
# COMPACT_ATOMS: atom_id res chain seq x y z
N MET A 1 -19.84 2.81 0.69
CA MET A 1 -19.45 2.22 1.99
C MET A 1 -18.69 3.31 2.72
N SER A 2 -18.97 3.52 4.00
CA SER A 2 -18.34 4.57 4.80
C SER A 2 -16.83 4.34 4.81
N ASP A 3 -16.06 5.38 4.51
CA ASP A 3 -14.59 5.35 4.45
C ASP A 3 -14.01 5.33 5.88
N GLN A 4 -14.37 4.31 6.64
CA GLN A 4 -14.06 4.21 8.06
C GLN A 4 -12.65 3.64 8.19
N THR A 5 -11.71 4.51 8.55
CA THR A 5 -10.36 4.11 8.90
C THR A 5 -10.37 3.31 10.20
N ILE A 6 -9.56 2.27 10.24
CA ILE A 6 -9.23 1.51 11.44
C ILE A 6 -7.79 1.85 11.82
N TYR A 7 -7.55 2.00 13.12
CA TYR A 7 -6.19 2.11 13.62
C TYR A 7 -5.62 0.71 13.82
N THR A 8 -4.39 0.50 13.35
CA THR A 8 -3.64 -0.74 13.56
C THR A 8 -2.28 -0.40 14.16
N ASP A 9 -1.79 -1.21 15.09
CA ASP A 9 -0.48 -0.97 15.72
C ASP A 9 0.68 -1.03 14.70
N ASP A 10 0.49 -1.80 13.62
CA ASP A 10 1.50 -2.06 12.61
C ASP A 10 1.45 -1.09 11.41
N TYR A 11 0.27 -0.64 10.99
CA TYR A 11 0.08 0.19 9.77
C TYR A 11 -0.50 1.58 10.05
N GLY A 12 -0.76 1.93 11.31
CA GLY A 12 -1.44 3.17 11.68
C GLY A 12 -2.88 3.23 11.15
N ASP A 13 -3.28 4.42 10.66
CA ASP A 13 -4.63 4.69 10.16
C ASP A 13 -4.80 4.26 8.68
N VAL A 14 -5.32 3.05 8.50
CA VAL A 14 -5.65 2.47 7.19
C VAL A 14 -7.14 2.20 7.07
N THR A 15 -7.68 2.07 5.86
CA THR A 15 -9.07 1.63 5.70
C THR A 15 -9.21 0.13 5.94
N GLU A 16 -10.39 -0.36 6.29
CA GLU A 16 -10.64 -1.80 6.45
C GLU A 16 -10.31 -2.58 5.15
N GLN A 17 -10.60 -1.99 3.99
CA GLN A 17 -10.26 -2.55 2.68
C GLN A 17 -8.74 -2.66 2.48
N GLN A 18 -7.99 -1.63 2.85
CA GLN A 18 -6.52 -1.62 2.75
C GLN A 18 -5.92 -2.67 3.67
N TYR A 19 -6.43 -2.79 4.91
CA TYR A 19 -5.98 -3.79 5.86
C TYR A 19 -6.24 -5.23 5.39
N GLN A 20 -7.43 -5.49 4.84
CA GLN A 20 -7.74 -6.81 4.24
C GLN A 20 -6.79 -7.13 3.09
N LEU A 21 -6.57 -6.19 2.18
CA LEU A 21 -5.68 -6.38 1.05
C LEU A 21 -4.23 -6.68 1.50
N TYR A 22 -3.74 -5.97 2.52
CA TYR A 22 -2.40 -6.20 3.07
C TYR A 22 -2.25 -7.62 3.60
N ARG A 23 -3.27 -8.11 4.33
CA ARG A 23 -3.28 -9.49 4.82
C ARG A 23 -3.36 -10.53 3.72
N GLU A 24 -4.20 -10.32 2.71
CA GLU A 24 -4.34 -11.25 1.58
C GLU A 24 -3.07 -11.30 0.72
N SER A 25 -2.38 -10.18 0.62
CA SER A 25 -1.21 -9.99 -0.24
C SER A 25 0.13 -10.19 0.47
N ASN A 26 0.12 -10.45 1.79
CA ASN A 26 1.30 -10.48 2.65
C ASN A 26 2.16 -9.21 2.57
N VAL A 27 1.54 -8.03 2.50
CA VAL A 27 2.25 -6.75 2.65
C VAL A 27 2.73 -6.65 4.08
N SER A 28 4.02 -6.41 4.30
CA SER A 28 4.56 -6.21 5.65
C SER A 28 4.44 -4.75 6.10
N PRO A 29 4.55 -4.46 7.41
CA PRO A 29 4.59 -3.09 7.91
C PRO A 29 5.71 -2.24 7.28
N ALA A 30 6.88 -2.84 7.06
CA ALA A 30 8.00 -2.17 6.40
C ALA A 30 7.68 -1.82 4.92
N ASP A 31 6.97 -2.71 4.21
CA ASP A 31 6.52 -2.41 2.84
C ASP A 31 5.49 -1.27 2.82
N HIS A 32 4.63 -1.21 3.84
CA HIS A 32 3.69 -0.10 4.00
C HIS A 32 4.41 1.22 4.24
N ASP A 33 5.43 1.25 5.09
CA ASP A 33 6.22 2.46 5.32
C ASP A 33 6.86 2.95 4.01
N GLU A 34 7.41 2.04 3.20
CA GLU A 34 7.98 2.37 1.89
C GLU A 34 6.92 2.91 0.90
N LEU A 35 5.71 2.32 0.92
CA LEU A 35 4.56 2.81 0.15
C LEU A 35 4.15 4.22 0.57
N VAL A 36 4.16 4.53 1.87
CA VAL A 36 3.86 5.87 2.39
C VAL A 36 4.97 6.86 2.03
N ASP A 37 6.23 6.45 2.04
CA ASP A 37 7.34 7.30 1.60
C ASP A 37 7.24 7.67 0.11
N ILE A 38 6.79 6.74 -0.75
CA ILE A 38 6.66 6.97 -2.20
C ILE A 38 5.39 7.75 -2.56
N TYR A 39 4.24 7.36 -2.02
CA TYR A 39 2.93 7.90 -2.42
C TYR A 39 2.44 9.01 -1.48
N GLY A 40 3.12 9.22 -0.35
CA GLY A 40 2.75 10.18 0.69
C GLY A 40 1.72 9.62 1.67
N SER A 41 1.10 10.53 2.43
CA SER A 41 0.08 10.21 3.44
C SER A 41 -1.24 10.93 3.18
N GLY A 42 -2.31 10.48 3.84
CA GLY A 42 -3.66 11.01 3.69
C GLY A 42 -4.51 10.25 2.67
N ASP A 43 -5.74 10.72 2.44
CA ASP A 43 -6.77 9.95 1.72
C ASP A 43 -6.38 9.68 0.26
N VAL A 44 -5.84 10.68 -0.45
CA VAL A 44 -5.38 10.53 -1.85
C VAL A 44 -4.23 9.53 -1.95
N ALA A 45 -3.32 9.52 -0.98
CA ALA A 45 -2.21 8.58 -0.96
C ALA A 45 -2.69 7.16 -0.65
N ARG A 46 -3.67 6.98 0.27
CA ARG A 46 -4.25 5.65 0.54
C ARG A 46 -4.82 5.01 -0.72
N ASP A 47 -5.55 5.77 -1.55
CA ASP A 47 -6.10 5.26 -2.80
C ASP A 47 -5.00 4.82 -3.79
N GLN A 48 -3.92 5.61 -3.89
CA GLN A 48 -2.77 5.27 -4.73
C GLN A 48 -2.04 4.04 -4.21
N ILE A 49 -1.84 3.92 -2.90
CA ILE A 49 -1.23 2.76 -2.25
C ILE A 49 -2.09 1.50 -2.48
N LEU A 50 -3.42 1.60 -2.35
CA LEU A 50 -4.35 0.50 -2.63
C LEU A 50 -4.24 0.03 -4.09
N ALA A 51 -4.18 0.97 -5.03
CA ALA A 51 -4.00 0.65 -6.44
C ALA A 51 -2.63 0.00 -6.73
N ALA A 52 -1.56 0.54 -6.12
CA ALA A 52 -0.20 0.02 -6.22
C ALA A 52 -0.10 -1.42 -5.68
N VAL A 53 -0.63 -1.68 -4.49
CA VAL A 53 -0.62 -3.03 -3.91
C VAL A 53 -1.36 -4.00 -4.83
N ARG A 54 -2.53 -3.65 -5.38
CA ARG A 54 -3.23 -4.49 -6.36
C ARG A 54 -2.44 -4.74 -7.65
N GLU A 55 -1.66 -3.75 -8.09
CA GLU A 55 -0.79 -3.88 -9.26
C GLU A 55 0.36 -4.86 -8.99
N PHE A 56 1.03 -4.72 -7.83
CA PHE A 56 2.22 -5.48 -7.46
C PHE A 56 1.93 -6.83 -6.81
N THR A 57 0.66 -7.15 -6.53
CA THR A 57 0.24 -8.45 -5.99
C THR A 57 -0.41 -9.35 -7.02
N ARG A 58 -0.32 -9.01 -8.32
CA ARG A 58 -0.87 -9.81 -9.43
C ARG A 58 -0.33 -11.25 -9.49
N GLY A 59 0.79 -11.54 -8.83
CA GLY A 59 1.35 -12.90 -8.65
C GLY A 59 0.87 -13.62 -7.38
N GLY A 60 -0.04 -13.03 -6.60
CA GLY A 60 -0.55 -13.54 -5.32
C GLY A 60 0.24 -13.10 -4.09
N MET A 61 1.37 -12.42 -4.26
CA MET A 61 2.20 -11.91 -3.17
C MET A 61 2.76 -10.54 -3.52
N TYR A 62 2.85 -9.66 -2.54
CA TYR A 62 3.42 -8.34 -2.72
C TYR A 62 4.93 -8.41 -3.00
N SER A 63 5.39 -7.56 -3.90
CA SER A 63 6.80 -7.45 -4.30
C SER A 63 7.24 -5.99 -4.23
N CYS A 64 7.99 -5.64 -3.18
CA CYS A 64 8.58 -4.30 -3.02
C CYS A 64 9.56 -3.98 -4.18
N TRP A 65 10.20 -4.99 -4.76
CA TRP A 65 11.06 -4.80 -5.92
C TRP A 65 10.29 -4.34 -7.17
N ASP A 66 9.14 -4.97 -7.46
CA ASP A 66 8.28 -4.56 -8.58
C ASP A 66 7.71 -3.15 -8.35
N MET A 67 7.36 -2.83 -7.11
CA MET A 67 6.98 -1.48 -6.72
C MET A 67 8.09 -0.47 -7.01
N ALA A 68 9.30 -0.70 -6.51
CA ALA A 68 10.42 0.22 -6.67
C ALA A 68 10.76 0.43 -8.16
N GLN A 69 10.70 -0.63 -8.98
CA GLN A 69 10.86 -0.52 -10.43
C GLN A 69 9.77 0.36 -11.07
N ALA A 70 8.50 0.19 -10.68
CA ALA A 70 7.41 0.98 -11.19
C ALA A 70 7.48 2.45 -10.74
N ALA A 71 7.88 2.71 -9.49
CA ALA A 71 8.09 4.06 -8.96
C ALA A 71 9.23 4.78 -9.71
N LEU A 72 10.35 4.09 -9.98
CA LEU A 72 11.45 4.60 -10.80
C LEU A 72 11.00 4.94 -12.22
N GLN A 73 10.22 4.06 -12.87
CA GLN A 73 9.68 4.31 -14.22
C GLN A 73 8.72 5.52 -14.26
N ARG A 74 8.06 5.82 -13.14
CA ARG A 74 7.14 6.96 -12.97
C ARG A 74 7.86 8.24 -12.54
N GLY A 75 9.17 8.20 -12.26
CA GLY A 75 9.96 9.35 -11.80
C GLY A 75 9.63 9.78 -10.37
N LEU A 76 9.18 8.84 -9.52
CA LEU A 76 8.83 9.06 -8.12
C LEU A 76 9.98 8.74 -7.15
N LEU A 77 11.07 8.14 -7.66
CA LEU A 77 12.31 7.81 -6.95
C LEU A 77 13.52 8.50 -7.60
#